data_AF-A0A484KZC3-F1
#
_entry.id   AF-A0A484KZC3-F1
#
_cell.length_a   1.000
_cell.length_b   1.000
_cell.length_c   1.000
_cell.angle_alpha   90.00
_cell.angle_beta   90.00
_cell.angle_gamma   90.00
#
_symmetry.space_group_name_H-M   'P 1'
#
loop_
_entity.id
_entity.type
_entity.pdbx_description
1 polymer ?
#
loop_
_entity_poly.entity_id
_entity_poly.type
_entity_poly.pdbx_seq_one_letter_code
_entity_poly.pdbx_strand_id
1 'polypeptide(L)'
;MLQMISFVDPGMVGTLACGDIGQRSRKLADRFKGACDGQHFLIPFNDVNHWALTVVKPNEEVVYYMDPLKRRIDSQEWTEVVDNAIVCTRVP
;
A
#
# COMPACT_ATOMS: atom_id res chain seq x y z
N MET A 1 -8.09 14.73 17.60
CA MET A 1 -6.96 13.78 17.61
C MET A 1 -6.68 13.46 16.16
N LEU A 2 -5.55 13.90 15.61
CA LEU A 2 -5.17 13.54 14.23
C LEU A 2 -4.87 12.04 14.23
N GLN A 3 -5.56 11.28 13.39
CA GLN A 3 -5.35 9.84 13.29
C GLN A 3 -4.03 9.60 12.56
N MET A 4 -2.93 9.48 13.31
CA MET A 4 -1.58 9.31 12.75
C MET A 4 -1.36 7.95 12.07
N ILE A 5 -2.20 6.96 12.37
CA ILE A 5 -2.09 5.59 11.89
C ILE A 5 -3.42 5.14 11.29
N SER A 6 -3.37 4.65 10.06
CA SER A 6 -4.49 4.07 9.33
C SER A 6 -4.16 2.66 8.91
N PHE A 7 -5.08 1.72 9.17
CA PHE A 7 -4.96 0.34 8.69
C PHE A 7 -5.68 0.18 7.37
N VAL A 8 -5.07 -0.57 6.46
CA VAL A 8 -5.70 -1.00 5.19
C VAL A 8 -6.11 -2.47 5.31
N ASP A 9 -7.32 -2.77 4.86
CA ASP A 9 -7.83 -4.14 4.79
C ASP A 9 -7.02 -4.93 3.74
N PRO A 10 -6.35 -6.04 4.13
CA PRO A 10 -5.57 -6.84 3.18
C PRO A 10 -6.43 -7.45 2.05
N GLY A 11 -7.73 -7.64 2.26
CA GLY A 11 -8.67 -8.10 1.23
C GLY A 11 -8.87 -7.10 0.07
N MET A 12 -8.30 -5.90 0.18
CA MET A 12 -8.32 -4.91 -0.90
C MET A 12 -7.13 -5.04 -1.87
N VAL A 13 -6.01 -5.62 -1.42
CA VAL A 13 -4.69 -5.43 -2.04
C VAL A 13 -3.86 -6.70 -2.26
N GLY A 14 -4.29 -7.86 -1.71
CA GLY A 14 -3.57 -9.12 -1.89
C GLY A 14 -3.44 -9.56 -3.36
N THR A 15 -2.51 -10.48 -3.64
CA THR A 15 -2.30 -11.00 -5.01
C THR A 15 -3.53 -11.74 -5.55
N LEU A 16 -4.21 -12.51 -4.69
CA LEU A 16 -5.37 -13.30 -5.09
C LEU A 16 -6.67 -12.52 -4.90
N ALA A 17 -7.53 -12.58 -5.91
CA ALA A 17 -8.91 -12.06 -5.90
C ALA A 17 -9.10 -10.56 -5.64
N CYS A 18 -8.03 -9.76 -5.59
CA CYS A 18 -8.14 -8.31 -5.31
C CYS A 18 -8.11 -7.41 -6.57
N GLY A 19 -7.95 -8.01 -7.76
CA GLY A 19 -7.96 -7.31 -9.05
C GLY A 19 -6.58 -7.16 -9.67
N ASP A 20 -6.52 -6.50 -10.82
CA ASP A 20 -5.26 -6.15 -11.50
C ASP A 20 -4.49 -5.03 -10.75
N ILE A 21 -3.31 -4.69 -11.25
CA ILE A 21 -2.45 -3.63 -10.69
C ILE A 21 -3.24 -2.31 -10.55
N GLY A 22 -3.86 -1.85 -11.64
CA GLY A 22 -4.57 -0.57 -11.64
C GLY A 22 -5.79 -0.53 -10.72
N GLN A 23 -6.54 -1.63 -10.62
CA GLN A 23 -7.66 -1.76 -9.68
C GLN A 23 -7.19 -1.66 -8.22
N ARG A 24 -6.10 -2.35 -7.87
CA ARG A 24 -5.51 -2.29 -6.53
C ARG A 24 -4.92 -0.92 -6.22
N SER A 25 -4.23 -0.30 -7.18
CA SER A 25 -3.68 1.05 -7.04
C SER A 25 -4.76 2.09 -6.78
N ARG A 26 -5.90 2.04 -7.51
CA ARG A 26 -7.02 2.97 -7.27
C ARG A 26 -7.66 2.77 -5.90
N LYS A 27 -7.87 1.51 -5.48
CA LYS A 27 -8.38 1.20 -4.14
C LYS A 27 -7.47 1.77 -3.05
N LEU A 28 -6.15 1.65 -3.20
CA LEU A 28 -5.17 2.24 -2.29
C LEU A 28 -5.18 3.77 -2.34
N ALA A 29 -5.22 4.36 -3.54
CA ALA A 29 -5.28 5.80 -3.72
C ALA A 29 -6.51 6.41 -3.03
N ASP A 30 -7.66 5.72 -3.11
CA ASP A 30 -8.89 6.11 -2.41
C ASP A 30 -8.73 6.07 -0.89
N ARG A 31 -7.90 5.17 -0.34
CA ARG A 31 -7.58 5.15 1.10
C ARG A 31 -6.67 6.29 1.51
N PHE A 32 -5.78 6.74 0.61
CA PHE A 32 -4.89 7.88 0.86
C PHE A 32 -5.59 9.25 0.71
N LYS A 33 -6.79 9.31 0.11
CA LYS A 33 -7.54 10.57 -0.02
C LYS A 33 -7.78 11.22 1.34
N GLY A 34 -7.41 12.49 1.44
CA GLY A 34 -7.53 13.27 2.68
C GLY A 34 -6.52 12.90 3.76
N ALA A 35 -5.43 12.19 3.41
CA ALA A 35 -4.34 11.92 4.33
C ALA A 35 -3.75 13.23 4.90
N CYS A 36 -3.52 13.23 6.21
CA CYS A 36 -2.83 14.31 6.89
C CYS A 36 -1.32 14.15 6.78
N ASP A 37 -0.58 15.24 6.84
CA ASP A 37 0.88 15.18 6.94
C ASP A 37 1.32 14.37 8.16
N GLY A 38 2.30 13.49 7.99
CA GLY A 38 2.76 12.57 9.02
C GLY A 38 1.87 11.34 9.24
N GLN A 39 0.76 11.18 8.51
CA GLN A 39 -0.08 9.99 8.62
C GLN A 39 0.56 8.76 7.95
N HIS A 40 0.52 7.63 8.64
CA HIS A 40 1.07 6.36 8.17
C HIS A 40 -0.07 5.38 7.84
N PHE A 41 0.01 4.80 6.66
CA PHE A 41 -0.89 3.72 6.24
C PHE A 41 -0.16 2.39 6.35
N LEU A 42 -0.66 1.51 7.21
CA LEU A 42 -0.16 0.16 7.40
C LEU A 42 -0.95 -0.76 6.47
N ILE A 43 -0.22 -1.38 5.54
CA ILE A 43 -0.77 -2.18 4.46
C ILE A 43 -0.19 -3.60 4.57
N PRO A 44 -0.87 -4.51 5.27
CA PRO A 44 -0.54 -5.93 5.21
C PRO A 44 -0.80 -6.43 3.79
N PHE A 45 0.24 -6.91 3.12
CA PHE A 45 0.18 -7.45 1.77
C PHE A 45 0.40 -8.96 1.83
N ASN A 46 -0.54 -9.71 1.27
CA ASN A 46 -0.41 -11.15 1.09
C ASN A 46 -0.05 -11.47 -0.36
N ASP A 47 1.17 -11.96 -0.56
CA ASP A 47 1.59 -12.55 -1.83
C ASP A 47 1.32 -14.04 -1.81
N VAL A 48 0.06 -14.41 -2.11
CA VAL A 48 -0.46 -15.79 -2.20
C VAL A 48 -0.41 -16.59 -0.88
N ASN A 49 0.78 -16.80 -0.33
CA ASN A 49 1.04 -17.54 0.90
C ASN A 49 2.06 -16.85 1.82
N HIS A 50 2.57 -15.67 1.43
CA HIS A 50 3.54 -14.90 2.19
C HIS A 50 2.98 -13.54 2.62
N TRP A 51 3.28 -13.10 3.84
CA TRP A 51 2.85 -11.79 4.35
C TRP A 51 4.04 -10.85 4.49
N ALA A 52 3.90 -9.66 3.92
CA ALA A 52 4.77 -8.52 4.13
C ALA A 52 3.94 -7.33 4.65
N LEU A 53 4.61 -6.37 5.28
CA LEU A 53 3.99 -5.11 5.70
C LEU A 53 4.60 -3.97 4.91
N THR A 54 3.76 -3.19 4.24
CA THR A 54 4.16 -1.92 3.63
C THR A 54 3.61 -0.77 4.46
N VAL A 55 4.45 0.20 4.80
CA VAL A 55 4.04 1.43 5.47
C VAL A 55 4.22 2.59 4.51
N VAL A 56 3.13 3.28 4.20
CA VAL A 56 3.12 4.40 3.25
C VAL A 56 2.82 5.70 3.97
N LYS A 57 3.63 6.71 3.67
CA LYS A 57 3.40 8.11 3.98
C LYS A 57 3.11 8.84 2.67
N PRO A 58 1.83 8.95 2.25
CA PRO A 58 1.49 9.33 0.88
C PRO A 58 1.87 10.79 0.56
N ASN A 59 1.74 11.71 1.52
CA ASN A 59 2.08 13.13 1.31
C ASN A 59 3.60 13.36 1.26
N GLU A 60 4.38 12.56 1.99
CA GLU A 60 5.83 12.64 2.01
C GLU A 60 6.53 11.73 0.98
N GLU A 61 5.75 10.95 0.23
CA GLU A 61 6.27 10.03 -0.79
C GLU A 61 7.27 9.00 -0.23
N VAL A 62 7.07 8.59 1.03
CA VAL A 62 7.94 7.62 1.70
C VAL A 62 7.22 6.27 1.83
N VAL A 63 7.91 5.22 1.41
CA VAL A 63 7.45 3.83 1.53
C VAL A 63 8.48 3.01 2.29
N TYR A 64 8.03 2.30 3.33
CA TYR A 64 8.82 1.29 4.03
C TYR A 64 8.25 -0.09 3.72
N TYR A 65 9.09 -0.98 3.21
CA TYR A 65 8.72 -2.37 2.95
C TYR A 65 9.39 -3.29 3.97
N MET A 66 8.59 -4.06 4.70
CA MET A 66 9.02 -4.97 5.76
C MET A 66 8.66 -6.41 5.36
N ASP A 67 9.68 -7.17 5.01
CA ASP A 67 9.58 -8.60 4.68
C ASP A 67 10.35 -9.41 5.73
N PRO A 68 9.68 -10.28 6.50
CA PRO A 68 10.32 -11.09 7.53
C PRO A 68 11.18 -12.23 6.94
N LEU A 69 11.08 -12.54 5.65
CA LEU A 69 11.92 -13.57 5.03
C LEU A 69 13.36 -13.09 4.88
N LYS A 70 14.30 -14.00 5.18
CA LYS A 70 15.74 -13.75 5.02
C LYS A 70 16.14 -13.48 3.56
N ARG A 71 15.39 -14.02 2.61
CA ARG A 71 15.49 -13.73 1.18
C ARG A 71 14.22 -13.01 0.79
N ARG A 72 14.34 -11.74 0.42
CA ARG A 72 13.21 -10.93 -0.01
C ARG A 72 12.57 -11.57 -1.22
N ILE A 73 11.24 -11.64 -1.21
CA ILE A 73 10.48 -11.86 -2.44
C ILE A 73 10.34 -10.47 -3.06
N ASP A 74 11.07 -10.24 -4.16
CA ASP A 74 10.97 -9.00 -4.92
C ASP A 74 9.68 -9.03 -5.75
N SER A 75 8.59 -8.50 -5.17
CA SER A 75 7.34 -8.31 -5.92
C SER A 75 7.39 -6.96 -6.65
N GLN A 76 7.95 -6.98 -7.86
CA GLN A 76 7.91 -5.83 -8.79
C GLN A 76 6.47 -5.34 -8.99
N GLU A 77 5.53 -6.28 -9.05
CA GLU A 77 4.11 -6.01 -9.18
C GLU A 77 3.54 -5.22 -8.00
N TRP A 78 3.87 -5.61 -6.75
CA TRP A 78 3.44 -4.87 -5.57
C TRP A 78 4.02 -3.47 -5.51
N THR A 79 5.28 -3.32 -5.92
CA THR A 79 5.94 -2.01 -6.00
C THR A 79 5.17 -1.09 -6.96
N GLU A 80 4.83 -1.60 -8.15
CA GLU A 80 4.03 -0.87 -9.13
C GLU A 80 2.63 -0.51 -8.59
N VAL A 81 1.99 -1.41 -7.84
CA VAL A 81 0.70 -1.12 -7.19
C VAL A 81 0.78 0.09 -6.26
N VAL A 82 1.79 0.14 -5.39
CA VAL A 82 1.99 1.21 -4.40
C VAL A 82 2.39 2.53 -5.06
N ASP A 83 3.32 2.49 -6.00
CA ASP A 83 3.79 3.68 -6.73
C ASP A 83 2.64 4.32 -7.50
N ASN A 84 1.87 3.52 -8.23
CA ASN A 84 0.69 3.99 -8.94
C ASN A 84 -0.37 4.55 -8.00
N ALA A 85 -0.54 3.98 -6.80
CA ALA A 85 -1.49 4.50 -5.82
C ALA A 85 -1.09 5.92 -5.36
N ILE A 86 0.18 6.14 -5.05
CA ILE A 86 0.73 7.45 -4.66
C ILE A 86 0.54 8.48 -5.78
N VAL A 87 0.76 8.07 -7.04
CA VAL A 87 0.55 8.94 -8.22
C VAL A 87 -0.95 9.23 -8.41
N CYS A 88 -1.81 8.21 -8.34
CA CYS A 88 -3.26 8.35 -8.52
C CYS A 88 -3.91 9.28 -7.49
N THR A 89 -3.43 9.31 -6.25
CA THR A 89 -3.95 10.21 -5.20
C THR A 89 -3.80 11.69 -5.55
N ARG A 90 -2.90 12.03 -6.48
CA ARG A 90 -2.63 13.42 -6.88
C ARG A 90 -3.48 13.92 -8.05
N VAL A 91 -4.22 13.02 -8.72
CA VAL A 91 -5.10 13.40 -9.82
C VAL A 91 -6.41 13.92 -9.23
N PRO A 92 -6.79 15.20 -9.47
CA PRO A 92 -8.01 15.79 -8.92
C PRO A 92 -9.29 15.09 -9.40
#